data_AF-A0A973HT46-F1
#
_entry.id   AF-A0A973HT46-F1
#
_cell.length_a   1.000
_cell.length_b   1.000
_cell.length_c   1.000
_cell.angle_alpha   90.00
_cell.angle_beta   90.00
_cell.angle_gamma   90.00
#
_symmetry.space_group_name_H-M   'P 1'
#
loop_
_entity.id
_entity.type
_entity.pdbx_description
1 polymer ?
#
loop_
_entity_poly.entity_id
_entity_poly.type
_entity_poly.pdbx_seq_one_letter_code
_entity_poly.pdbx_strand_id
1 'polypeptide(L)'
;MTDLLALSSRYIDEGIYEGPASINRMSGELSEVADGIAVVESFSHVVVFRSGDGLLLFDASLEALAPRVIRALRGWTDAPVHTLAYTHGHVDHVGGGQAFILEAREHGQREPRVVGHENVAPRMQRYQRTN
;
A
#
# COMPACT_ATOMS: atom_id res chain seq x y z
N MET A 1 -19.03 2.43 -1.85
CA MET A 1 -17.74 1.70 -1.81
C MET A 1 -17.91 0.42 -2.60
N THR A 2 -16.90 0.00 -3.37
CA THR A 2 -16.96 -1.27 -4.11
C THR A 2 -16.72 -2.43 -3.15
N ASP A 3 -17.48 -3.51 -3.29
CA ASP A 3 -17.17 -4.77 -2.62
C ASP A 3 -15.99 -5.45 -3.34
N LEU A 4 -14.78 -5.27 -2.80
CA LEU A 4 -13.56 -5.81 -3.39
C LEU A 4 -13.47 -7.34 -3.31
N LEU A 5 -14.09 -7.96 -2.30
CA LEU A 5 -14.08 -9.42 -2.16
C LEU A 5 -15.00 -10.09 -3.18
N ALA A 6 -16.19 -9.52 -3.39
CA ALA A 6 -17.07 -9.95 -4.47
C ALA A 6 -16.42 -9.74 -5.84
N LEU A 7 -15.76 -8.59 -6.05
CA LEU A 7 -15.03 -8.32 -7.29
C LEU A 7 -13.90 -9.33 -7.53
N SER A 8 -13.13 -9.68 -6.49
CA SER A 8 -12.06 -10.67 -6.58
C SER A 8 -12.60 -12.07 -6.90
N SER A 9 -13.65 -12.50 -6.21
CA SER A 9 -14.24 -13.84 -6.40
C SER A 9 -14.77 -13.99 -7.83
N ARG A 10 -15.40 -12.95 -8.37
CA ARG A 10 -15.88 -12.90 -9.75
C ARG A 10 -14.77 -13.12 -10.79
N TYR A 11 -13.56 -12.59 -10.56
CA TYR A 11 -12.47 -12.77 -11.51
C TYR A 11 -11.71 -14.08 -11.30
N ILE A 12 -11.43 -14.45 -10.05
CA ILE A 12 -10.57 -15.59 -9.72
C ILE A 12 -11.34 -16.91 -9.75
N ASP A 13 -12.52 -16.96 -9.12
CA ASP A 13 -13.26 -18.20 -8.92
C ASP A 13 -14.24 -18.49 -10.07
N GLU A 14 -14.85 -17.45 -10.64
CA GLU A 14 -15.82 -17.58 -11.74
C GLU A 14 -15.18 -17.49 -13.14
N GLY A 15 -13.90 -17.08 -13.23
CA GLY A 15 -13.14 -17.04 -14.47
C GLY A 15 -13.66 -16.01 -15.49
N ILE A 16 -14.28 -14.93 -15.04
CA ILE A 16 -14.87 -13.90 -15.91
C ILE A 16 -13.78 -13.11 -16.64
N TYR A 17 -13.86 -13.03 -17.96
CA TYR A 17 -13.02 -12.19 -18.81
C TYR A 17 -13.82 -11.00 -19.37
N GLU A 18 -13.45 -9.77 -18.99
CA GLU A 18 -14.13 -8.53 -19.41
C GLU A 18 -13.42 -7.82 -20.59
N GLY A 19 -12.53 -8.51 -21.29
CA GLY A 19 -11.79 -7.95 -22.43
C GLY A 19 -10.35 -7.53 -22.09
N PRO A 20 -9.67 -6.80 -22.98
CA PRO A 20 -8.25 -6.48 -22.85
C PRO A 20 -7.96 -5.32 -21.88
N ALA A 21 -9.00 -4.66 -21.37
CA ALA A 21 -8.84 -3.58 -20.41
C ALA A 21 -8.28 -4.09 -19.08
N SER A 22 -7.40 -3.30 -18.46
CA SER A 22 -6.90 -3.62 -17.13
C SER A 22 -8.06 -3.58 -16.12
N ILE A 23 -8.21 -4.66 -15.36
CA ILE A 23 -9.12 -4.73 -14.22
C ILE A 23 -8.50 -4.13 -12.94
N ASN A 24 -7.22 -3.72 -13.00
CA ASN A 24 -6.56 -3.06 -11.88
C ASN A 24 -7.18 -1.68 -11.65
N ARG A 25 -7.69 -1.45 -10.45
CA ARG A 25 -8.40 -0.23 -10.08
C ARG A 25 -7.47 0.75 -9.39
N MET A 26 -7.25 1.91 -10.00
CA MET A 26 -6.37 2.97 -9.47
C MET A 26 -7.16 4.18 -8.95
N SER A 27 -8.25 3.91 -8.22
CA SER A 27 -9.22 4.92 -7.76
C SER A 27 -8.70 5.78 -6.60
N GLY A 28 -7.63 5.40 -5.92
CA GLY A 28 -7.15 6.03 -4.69
C GLY A 28 -8.12 5.92 -3.52
N GLU A 29 -9.18 5.14 -3.64
CA GLU A 29 -10.15 4.92 -2.58
C GLU A 29 -9.63 3.88 -1.59
N LEU A 30 -9.96 4.06 -0.33
CA LEU A 30 -9.77 3.04 0.71
C LEU A 30 -11.08 2.25 0.82
N SER A 31 -10.97 0.92 0.77
CA SER A 31 -12.08 0.01 1.06
C SER A 31 -11.71 -0.92 2.21
N GLU A 32 -12.49 -0.90 3.29
CA GLU A 32 -12.36 -1.88 4.38
C GLU A 32 -12.95 -3.22 3.92
N VAL A 33 -12.14 -4.27 3.94
CA VAL A 33 -12.49 -5.63 3.47
C VAL A 33 -12.79 -6.59 4.62
N ALA A 34 -12.34 -6.26 5.83
CA ALA A 34 -12.68 -6.90 7.10
C ALA A 34 -12.40 -5.91 8.24
N ASP A 35 -12.83 -6.21 9.46
CA ASP A 35 -12.58 -5.34 10.62
C ASP A 35 -11.08 -5.03 10.79
N GLY A 36 -10.73 -3.75 10.65
CA GLY A 36 -9.34 -3.30 10.77
C GLY A 36 -8.44 -3.69 9.60
N ILE A 37 -8.98 -4.22 8.49
CA ILE A 37 -8.24 -4.57 7.29
C ILE A 37 -8.80 -3.81 6.09
N ALA A 38 -7.98 -2.98 5.47
CA ALA A 38 -8.39 -2.17 4.33
C ALA A 38 -7.40 -2.26 3.17
N VAL A 39 -7.87 -1.91 1.98
CA VAL A 39 -7.06 -1.79 0.76
C VAL A 39 -7.22 -0.38 0.22
N VAL A 40 -6.09 0.29 -0.02
CA VAL A 40 -6.06 1.52 -0.81
C VAL A 40 -5.79 1.19 -2.27
N GLU A 41 -6.74 1.52 -3.13
CA GLU A 41 -6.70 1.27 -4.55
C GLU A 41 -5.67 2.18 -5.25
N SER A 42 -4.59 1.64 -5.84
CA SER A 42 -3.49 2.41 -6.43
C SER A 42 -2.80 1.56 -7.50
N PHE A 43 -1.70 2.04 -8.12
CA PHE A 43 -1.01 1.25 -9.16
C PHE A 43 -0.62 -0.13 -8.64
N SER A 44 0.14 -0.15 -7.54
CA SER A 44 0.21 -1.29 -6.63
C SER A 44 -0.55 -0.91 -5.38
N HIS A 45 -1.53 -1.75 -5.06
CA HIS A 45 -2.40 -1.58 -3.90
C HIS A 45 -1.60 -1.56 -2.59
N VAL A 46 -2.11 -0.81 -1.62
CA VAL A 46 -1.56 -0.81 -0.26
C VAL A 46 -2.57 -1.49 0.65
N VAL A 47 -2.18 -2.63 1.23
CA VAL A 47 -3.02 -3.36 2.20
C VAL A 47 -2.66 -2.88 3.60
N VAL A 48 -3.67 -2.55 4.41
CA VAL A 48 -3.49 -1.92 5.71
C VAL A 48 -4.15 -2.74 6.79
N PHE A 49 -3.40 -3.02 7.85
CA PHE A 49 -3.89 -3.63 9.08
C PHE A 49 -3.84 -2.59 10.19
N ARG A 50 -4.95 -2.37 10.87
CA ARG A 50 -5.04 -1.57 12.09
C ARG A 50 -4.82 -2.47 13.29
N SER A 51 -3.82 -2.14 14.09
CA SER A 51 -3.47 -2.82 15.34
C SER A 51 -3.48 -1.85 16.52
N GLY A 52 -3.24 -2.35 17.73
CA GLY A 52 -3.09 -1.51 18.93
C GLY A 52 -1.89 -0.54 18.85
N ASP A 53 -0.88 -0.86 18.03
CA ASP A 53 0.33 -0.04 17.87
C ASP A 53 0.22 0.98 16.71
N GLY A 54 -0.91 1.01 16.00
CA GLY A 54 -1.17 1.86 14.84
C GLY A 54 -1.38 1.05 13.56
N LEU A 55 -0.88 1.55 12.43
CA LEU A 55 -1.07 0.94 11.11
C LEU A 55 0.18 0.16 10.65
N LEU A 56 -0.05 -1.07 10.19
CA LEU A 56 0.88 -1.86 9.39
C LEU A 56 0.44 -1.79 7.93
N LEU A 57 1.31 -1.27 7.08
CA LEU A 57 1.09 -1.21 5.63
C LEU A 57 1.90 -2.31 4.95
N PHE A 58 1.29 -2.97 3.98
CA PHE A 58 1.98 -3.75 2.96
C PHE A 58 2.08 -2.91 1.69
N ASP A 59 3.32 -2.62 1.31
CA ASP A 59 3.72 -1.76 0.21
C ASP A 59 3.30 -0.27 0.36
N ALA A 60 3.83 0.57 -0.52
CA ALA A 60 3.71 2.03 -0.46
C ALA A 60 3.26 2.65 -1.79
N SER A 61 2.95 1.84 -2.79
CA SER A 61 2.71 2.27 -4.16
C SER A 61 3.89 3.04 -4.80
N LEU A 62 3.63 3.69 -5.95
CA LEU A 62 4.54 4.63 -6.59
C LEU A 62 4.69 5.92 -5.77
N GLU A 63 5.87 6.56 -5.86
CA GLU A 63 6.15 7.85 -5.20
C GLU A 63 5.09 8.92 -5.51
N ALA A 64 4.75 9.09 -6.80
CA ALA A 64 3.75 10.06 -7.26
C ALA A 64 2.33 9.80 -6.72
N LEU A 65 2.03 8.58 -6.28
CA LEU A 65 0.72 8.19 -5.74
C LEU A 65 0.68 8.22 -4.22
N ALA A 66 1.82 8.29 -3.54
CA ALA A 66 1.90 8.25 -2.08
C ALA A 66 1.06 9.34 -1.39
N PRO A 67 1.01 10.61 -1.86
CA PRO A 67 0.14 11.62 -1.25
C PRO A 67 -1.35 11.25 -1.33
N ARG A 68 -1.78 10.55 -2.39
CA ARG A 68 -3.16 10.08 -2.52
C ARG A 68 -3.45 8.95 -1.55
N VAL A 69 -2.51 8.02 -1.40
CA VAL A 69 -2.61 6.91 -0.44
C VAL A 69 -2.69 7.43 1.00
N ILE A 70 -1.81 8.36 1.38
CA ILE A 70 -1.84 8.98 2.72
C ILE A 70 -3.18 9.67 2.96
N ARG A 71 -3.70 10.45 2.01
CA ARG A 71 -5.02 11.09 2.15
C ARG A 71 -6.15 10.08 2.35
N ALA A 72 -6.14 8.97 1.59
CA ALA A 72 -7.15 7.92 1.75
C ALA A 72 -7.07 7.27 3.14
N LEU A 73 -5.86 6.99 3.63
CA LEU A 73 -5.63 6.44 4.96
C LEU A 73 -6.09 7.39 6.07
N ARG A 74 -5.78 8.68 5.96
CA ARG A 74 -6.18 9.70 6.93
C ARG A 74 -7.68 9.96 6.92
N GLY A 75 -8.37 9.70 5.81
CA GLY A 75 -9.83 9.66 5.78
C GLY A 75 -10.44 8.50 6.58
N TRP A 76 -9.67 7.43 6.86
CA TRP A 76 -10.11 6.28 7.63
C TRP A 76 -9.68 6.34 9.10
N THR A 77 -8.47 6.83 9.39
CA THR A 77 -7.95 6.93 10.77
C THR A 77 -6.70 7.81 10.88
N ASP A 78 -6.56 8.46 12.04
CA ASP A 78 -5.38 9.23 12.43
C ASP A 78 -4.26 8.38 13.08
N ALA A 79 -4.46 7.06 13.20
CA ALA A 79 -3.47 6.18 13.80
C ALA A 79 -2.11 6.26 13.05
N PRO A 80 -0.97 6.31 13.77
CA PRO A 80 0.35 6.42 13.15
C PRO A 80 0.68 5.17 12.34
N VAL A 81 1.42 5.31 11.24
CA VAL A 81 1.98 4.15 10.53
C VAL A 81 3.19 3.66 11.33
N HIS A 82 3.07 2.49 11.97
CA HIS A 82 4.15 1.94 12.78
C HIS A 82 5.10 1.05 11.98
N THR A 83 4.64 0.43 10.89
CA THR A 83 5.44 -0.47 10.06
C THR A 83 5.02 -0.42 8.60
N LEU A 84 6.03 -0.44 7.73
CA LEU A 84 5.89 -0.55 6.30
C LEU A 84 6.60 -1.83 5.84
N ALA A 85 5.81 -2.82 5.43
CA ALA A 85 6.28 -4.10 4.95
C ALA A 85 6.33 -4.11 3.42
N TYR A 86 7.52 -4.17 2.85
CA TYR A 86 7.69 -4.37 1.41
C TYR A 86 7.55 -5.84 1.08
N THR A 87 6.55 -6.17 0.27
CA THR A 87 6.33 -7.54 -0.22
C THR A 87 7.48 -7.97 -1.12
N HIS A 88 7.97 -7.04 -1.95
CA HIS A 88 9.16 -7.20 -2.79
C HIS A 88 9.69 -5.82 -3.23
N GLY A 89 10.91 -5.78 -3.81
CA GLY A 89 11.60 -4.52 -4.12
C GLY A 89 11.31 -3.90 -5.49
N HIS A 90 10.09 -4.02 -6.01
CA HIS A 90 9.69 -3.28 -7.21
C HIS A 90 9.31 -1.82 -6.89
N VAL A 91 9.61 -0.89 -7.79
CA VAL A 91 9.48 0.57 -7.55
C VAL A 91 8.04 0.97 -7.25
N ASP A 92 7.10 0.29 -7.86
CA ASP A 92 5.67 0.45 -7.65
C ASP A 92 5.19 -0.10 -6.31
N HIS A 93 6.00 -0.88 -5.60
CA HIS A 93 5.70 -1.36 -4.25
C HIS A 93 6.43 -0.57 -3.16
N VAL A 94 7.61 -0.03 -3.45
CA VAL A 94 8.48 0.63 -2.44
C VAL A 94 8.58 2.14 -2.61
N GLY A 95 8.24 2.67 -3.79
CA GLY A 95 8.57 4.03 -4.22
C GLY A 95 7.91 5.11 -3.35
N GLY A 96 6.71 4.86 -2.83
CA GLY A 96 6.02 5.79 -1.93
C GLY A 96 6.52 5.79 -0.49
N GLY A 97 7.44 4.91 -0.10
CA GLY A 97 7.79 4.68 1.30
C GLY A 97 8.32 5.92 2.02
N GLN A 98 9.08 6.77 1.33
CA GLN A 98 9.65 8.01 1.89
C GLN A 98 8.55 8.97 2.37
N ALA A 99 7.40 9.03 1.69
CA ALA A 99 6.32 9.94 2.05
C ALA A 99 5.73 9.62 3.44
N PHE A 100 5.66 8.34 3.82
CA PHE A 100 5.19 7.93 5.14
C PHE A 100 6.19 8.26 6.25
N ILE A 101 7.50 8.22 5.96
CA ILE A 101 8.55 8.65 6.90
C ILE A 101 8.45 10.17 7.13
N LEU A 102 8.26 10.94 6.05
CA LEU A 102 8.11 12.40 6.14
C LEU A 102 6.83 12.79 6.90
N GLU A 103 5.70 12.15 6.60
CA GLU A 103 4.43 12.38 7.28
C GLU A 103 4.53 12.11 8.79
N ALA A 104 5.19 11.02 9.18
CA ALA A 104 5.45 10.74 10.60
C ALA A 104 6.29 11.85 11.25
N ARG A 105 7.35 12.32 10.59
CA ARG A 105 8.20 13.41 11.10
C ARG A 105 7.44 14.73 11.25
N GLU A 106 6.64 15.09 10.25
CA GLU A 106 5.81 16.30 10.25
C GLU A 106 4.82 16.31 11.42
N HIS A 107 4.30 15.14 11.80
CA HIS A 107 3.40 14.98 12.93
C HIS A 107 4.09 14.69 14.28
N GLY A 108 5.43 14.73 14.35
CA GLY A 108 6.18 14.42 15.57
C GLY A 108 6.03 12.96 16.04
N GLN A 109 5.67 12.06 15.12
CA GLN A 109 5.48 10.64 15.36
C GLN A 109 6.79 9.86 15.13
N ARG A 110 6.86 8.64 15.68
CA ARG A 110 7.96 7.73 15.40
C ARG A 110 7.93 7.32 13.93
N GLU A 111 9.09 7.33 13.28
CA GLU A 111 9.22 6.83 11.90
C GLU A 111 8.76 5.36 11.79
N PRO A 112 8.08 4.99 10.69
CA PRO A 112 7.72 3.60 10.44
C PRO A 112 8.95 2.69 10.40
N ARG A 113 8.86 1.53 11.05
CA ARG A 113 9.84 0.46 10.81
C ARG A 113 9.64 -0.10 9.41
N VAL A 114 10.67 -0.05 8.57
CA VAL A 114 10.63 -0.69 7.24
C VAL A 114 11.10 -2.13 7.35
N VAL A 115 10.31 -3.07 6.85
CA VAL A 115 10.63 -4.51 6.85
C VAL A 115 10.43 -5.12 5.47
N GLY A 116 11.11 -6.22 5.19
CA GLY A 116 10.98 -6.99 3.96
C GLY A 116 11.79 -8.27 4.06
N HIS A 117 11.57 -9.19 3.12
CA HIS A 117 12.40 -10.39 3.03
C HIS A 117 13.83 -10.06 2.58
N GLU A 118 14.77 -10.98 2.78
CA GLU A 118 16.21 -10.74 2.61
C GLU A 118 16.62 -10.21 1.22
N ASN A 119 15.85 -10.53 0.16
CA ASN A 119 16.17 -10.09 -1.21
C ASN A 119 15.67 -8.68 -1.54
N VAL A 120 14.89 -8.03 -0.66
CA VAL A 120 14.50 -6.61 -0.84
C VAL A 120 15.72 -5.71 -0.77
N ALA A 121 16.61 -5.90 0.21
CA ALA A 121 17.77 -5.04 0.38
C ALA A 121 18.73 -5.06 -0.84
N PRO A 122 19.14 -6.23 -1.38
CA PRO A 122 19.88 -6.30 -2.65
C PRO A 122 19.15 -5.64 -3.81
N ARG A 123 17.82 -5.77 -3.88
CA ARG A 123 17.01 -5.16 -4.92
C ARG A 123 17.01 -3.63 -4.87
N MET A 124 17.03 -3.04 -3.67
CA MET A 124 17.16 -1.60 -3.47
C MET A 124 18.58 -1.10 -3.78
N GLN A 125 19.62 -1.86 -3.39
CA GLN A 125 21.00 -1.54 -3.75
C GLN A 125 21.19 -1.50 -5.27
N ARG A 126 20.50 -2.38 -6.01
CA ARG A 126 20.51 -2.33 -7.48
C ARG A 126 20.02 -0.98 -8.00
N TYR A 127 18.90 -0.47 -7.48
CA TYR A 127 18.37 0.83 -7.91
C TYR A 127 19.37 1.97 -7.66
N GLN A 128 20.05 1.98 -6.51
CA GLN A 128 21.07 2.99 -6.20
C GLN A 128 22.29 2.94 -7.13
N ARG A 129 22.55 1.78 -7.77
CA ARG A 129 23.70 1.60 -8.67
C ARG A 129 23.37 1.92 -10.13
N THR A 130 22.10 1.87 -10.52
CA THR A 130 21.70 1.87 -11.94
C THR A 130 20.70 2.96 -12.33
N ASN A 131 20.20 3.75 -11.37
CA ASN A 131 19.31 4.90 -11.61
C ASN A 131 19.99 6.18 -11.09
#